data_AF-A0A6A5WWA9-F1
#
_entry.id   AF-A0A6A5WWA9-F1
#
_cell.length_a   1.000
_cell.length_b   1.000
_cell.length_c   1.000
_cell.angle_alpha   90.00
_cell.angle_beta   90.00
_cell.angle_gamma   90.00
#
_symmetry.space_group_name_H-M   'P 1'
#
loop_
_entity.id
_entity.type
_entity.pdbx_description
1 polymer ?
#
loop_
_entity_poly.entity_id
_entity_poly.type
_entity_poly.pdbx_seq_one_letter_code
_entity_poly.pdbx_strand_id
1 'polypeptide(L)'
;MAAAAVEIPPQPAPALPDYLTDQDAVLKDSEAKWRYGRAPDYSKTRKVFAETKQMTHEAGSLPELVQNLVKNWEVEASFKTSLSDWRTVDRPNYSFAINGSDPQDAEHMLRVGTYNAIISPNEYYSPEYSDFGSSHKTFKRMMPTFAWEVLEVYSGPPTVAFKWRHWGVMKADYVGFNNKGEKVTAPAHGGTIDIQGVTVATVNEKVQLQSVRTWFDPMDMFRQIAPHGVMKKEAVDKSIPPTEAIDSDQKVEIEQALKPVGMELPEGHPSVDVEGLVEATGCPFAGGAGKEAVKPFLPTEEQIGEKEAEKKEALLQESEQYREERYLRKGE
;
A
#
# COMPACT_ATOMS: atom_id res chain seq x y z
N MET A 1 -12.73 -38.94 50.79
CA MET A 1 -12.03 -39.20 49.52
C MET A 1 -12.08 -37.92 48.71
N ALA A 2 -11.01 -37.12 48.73
CA ALA A 2 -10.90 -35.94 47.87
C ALA A 2 -10.43 -36.41 46.48
N ALA A 3 -11.19 -36.08 45.44
CA ALA A 3 -10.80 -36.38 44.07
C ALA A 3 -9.59 -35.50 43.71
N ALA A 4 -8.46 -36.14 43.41
CA ALA A 4 -7.29 -35.46 42.88
C ALA A 4 -7.66 -34.84 41.53
N ALA A 5 -7.46 -33.52 41.39
CA ALA A 5 -7.58 -32.83 40.12
C ALA A 5 -6.53 -33.41 39.17
N VAL A 6 -7.00 -33.96 38.05
CA VAL A 6 -6.12 -34.41 36.97
C VAL A 6 -5.61 -33.16 36.27
N GLU A 7 -4.33 -32.82 36.50
CA GLU A 7 -3.65 -31.79 35.71
C GLU A 7 -3.58 -32.25 34.26
N ILE A 8 -4.29 -31.52 33.39
CA ILE A 8 -4.21 -31.71 31.94
C ILE A 8 -2.84 -31.15 31.52
N PRO A 9 -1.99 -31.95 30.84
CA PRO A 9 -0.69 -31.46 30.38
C PRO A 9 -0.89 -30.28 29.43
N PRO A 10 -0.01 -29.25 29.50
CA PRO A 10 -0.13 -28.07 28.65
C PRO A 10 -0.12 -28.50 27.18
N GLN A 11 -1.15 -28.07 26.45
CA GLN A 11 -1.24 -28.30 25.02
C GLN A 11 -0.02 -27.64 24.34
N PRO A 12 0.67 -28.31 23.41
CA PRO A 12 1.82 -27.72 22.73
C PRO A 12 1.41 -26.41 22.06
N ALA A 13 2.24 -25.37 22.19
CA ALA A 13 2.01 -24.10 21.55
C ALA A 13 1.77 -24.32 20.04
N PRO A 14 0.78 -23.64 19.41
CA PRO A 14 0.55 -23.77 17.99
C PRO A 14 1.84 -23.47 17.23
N ALA A 15 2.18 -24.31 16.26
CA ALA A 15 3.35 -24.06 15.41
C ALA A 15 3.15 -22.75 14.64
N LEU A 16 4.22 -21.95 14.55
CA LEU A 16 4.19 -20.72 13.77
C LEU A 16 3.88 -21.05 12.29
N PRO A 17 3.06 -20.23 11.60
CA PRO A 17 2.87 -20.36 10.16
C PRO A 17 4.19 -20.33 9.38
N ASP A 18 4.22 -21.05 8.27
CA ASP A 18 5.40 -21.17 7.39
C ASP A 18 5.87 -19.81 6.84
N TYR A 19 4.94 -18.91 6.49
CA TYR A 19 5.27 -17.57 6.01
C TYR A 19 5.95 -16.66 7.04
N LEU A 20 6.04 -17.07 8.31
CA LEU A 20 6.84 -16.39 9.33
C LEU A 20 8.26 -16.97 9.42
N THR A 21 8.43 -18.27 9.15
CA THR A 21 9.70 -18.98 9.33
C THR A 21 10.50 -19.15 8.04
N ASP A 22 9.87 -18.88 6.89
CA ASP A 22 10.48 -18.94 5.57
C ASP A 22 10.10 -17.71 4.74
N GLN A 23 11.09 -16.90 4.36
CA GLN A 23 10.90 -15.69 3.54
C GLN A 23 10.39 -15.98 2.11
N ASP A 24 10.43 -17.23 1.66
CA ASP A 24 10.03 -17.68 0.33
C ASP A 24 8.87 -18.69 0.39
N ALA A 25 8.17 -18.77 1.53
CA ALA A 25 7.07 -19.72 1.74
C ALA A 25 5.98 -19.64 0.65
N VAL A 26 5.53 -18.43 0.31
CA VAL A 26 4.43 -18.24 -0.67
C VAL A 26 4.85 -18.50 -2.12
N LEU A 27 6.15 -18.50 -2.42
CA LEU A 27 6.66 -18.86 -3.74
C LEU A 27 6.47 -20.36 -4.05
N LYS A 28 6.18 -21.16 -3.02
CA LYS A 28 5.96 -22.60 -3.11
C LYS A 28 4.48 -22.96 -3.35
N ASP A 29 3.59 -21.98 -3.44
CA ASP A 29 2.16 -22.20 -3.63
C ASP A 29 1.88 -22.64 -5.09
N SER A 30 1.75 -23.96 -5.32
CA SER A 30 1.54 -24.55 -6.65
C SER A 30 0.17 -24.23 -7.26
N GLU A 31 -0.85 -24.12 -6.40
CA GLU A 31 -2.25 -23.90 -6.82
C GLU A 31 -2.64 -22.41 -6.91
N ALA A 32 -1.73 -21.49 -6.56
CA ALA A 32 -2.01 -20.07 -6.58
C ALA A 32 -2.16 -19.53 -8.00
N LYS A 33 -3.09 -18.59 -8.18
CA LYS A 33 -3.28 -17.89 -9.45
C LYS A 33 -2.26 -16.77 -9.57
N TRP A 34 -1.22 -17.04 -10.35
CA TRP A 34 -0.15 -16.10 -10.61
C TRP A 34 -0.44 -15.17 -11.80
N ARG A 35 -0.17 -13.87 -11.63
CA ARG A 35 -0.38 -12.83 -12.64
C ARG A 35 0.32 -13.09 -13.97
N TYR A 36 1.46 -13.78 -13.93
CA TYR A 36 2.25 -14.15 -15.11
C TYR A 36 2.29 -15.67 -15.34
N GLY A 37 1.29 -16.40 -14.81
CA GLY A 37 1.15 -17.84 -14.97
C GLY A 37 2.15 -18.70 -14.19
N ARG A 38 3.05 -18.09 -13.40
CA ARG A 38 4.01 -18.77 -12.53
C ARG A 38 4.45 -17.89 -11.36
N ALA A 39 4.97 -18.52 -10.31
CA ALA A 39 5.64 -17.83 -9.21
C ALA A 39 6.80 -16.96 -9.74
N PRO A 40 7.01 -15.75 -9.19
CA PRO A 40 8.11 -14.89 -9.58
C PRO A 40 9.46 -15.44 -9.08
N ASP A 41 10.54 -15.12 -9.80
CA ASP A 41 11.90 -15.46 -9.37
C ASP A 41 12.51 -14.29 -8.58
N TYR A 42 12.68 -14.49 -7.27
CA TYR A 42 13.31 -13.52 -6.36
C TYR A 42 14.80 -13.78 -6.13
N SER A 43 15.42 -14.79 -6.76
CA SER A 43 16.81 -15.20 -6.49
C SER A 43 17.81 -14.04 -6.56
N LYS A 44 17.69 -13.16 -7.57
CA LYS A 44 18.54 -11.97 -7.72
C LYS A 44 18.35 -10.96 -6.58
N THR A 45 17.09 -10.66 -6.24
CA THR A 45 16.76 -9.74 -5.14
C THR A 45 17.22 -10.31 -3.79
N ARG A 46 17.06 -11.62 -3.56
CA ARG A 46 17.55 -12.31 -2.36
C ARG A 46 19.07 -12.29 -2.25
N LYS A 47 19.78 -12.47 -3.37
CA LYS A 47 21.23 -12.33 -3.42
C LYS A 47 21.67 -10.90 -3.05
N VAL A 48 21.09 -9.88 -3.70
CA VAL A 48 21.39 -8.47 -3.38
C VAL A 48 21.09 -8.16 -1.92
N PHE A 49 19.94 -8.61 -1.40
CA PHE A 49 19.59 -8.49 0.01
C PHE A 49 20.66 -9.10 0.91
N ALA A 50 21.05 -10.36 0.68
CA ALA A 50 22.04 -11.05 1.51
C ALA A 50 23.41 -10.35 1.50
N GLU A 51 23.81 -9.80 0.35
CA GLU A 51 25.10 -9.12 0.17
C GLU A 51 25.12 -7.69 0.75
N THR A 52 23.96 -7.01 0.85
CA THR A 52 23.91 -5.55 1.10
C THR A 52 23.00 -5.09 2.24
N LYS A 53 22.34 -6.02 2.94
CA LYS A 53 21.55 -5.73 4.14
C LYS A 53 22.39 -5.06 5.23
N GLN A 54 21.77 -4.21 6.03
CA GLN A 54 22.41 -3.61 7.21
C GLN A 54 22.21 -4.47 8.45
N MET A 55 21.08 -5.19 8.53
CA MET A 55 20.71 -5.93 9.74
C MET A 55 20.94 -7.44 9.63
N THR A 56 21.30 -8.05 10.75
CA THR A 56 21.29 -9.51 10.94
C THR A 56 20.41 -9.83 12.13
N HIS A 57 19.31 -10.52 11.86
CA HIS A 57 18.34 -10.92 12.87
C HIS A 57 18.68 -12.33 13.38
N GLU A 58 18.48 -12.57 14.67
CA GLU A 58 18.61 -13.90 15.26
C GLU A 58 17.50 -14.81 14.73
N ALA A 59 17.82 -16.09 14.49
CA ALA A 59 16.86 -17.06 13.97
C ALA A 59 15.68 -17.24 14.95
N GLY A 60 14.44 -17.14 14.45
CA GLY A 60 13.21 -17.19 15.24
C GLY A 60 12.91 -15.91 16.02
N SER A 61 13.75 -14.87 15.92
CA SER A 61 13.49 -13.59 16.59
C SER A 61 12.32 -12.84 15.94
N LEU A 62 11.64 -12.00 16.72
CA LEU A 62 10.52 -11.20 16.21
C LEU A 62 10.89 -10.36 14.97
N PRO A 63 12.06 -9.69 14.88
CA PRO A 63 12.48 -9.01 13.65
C PRO A 63 12.58 -9.91 12.42
N GLU A 64 13.08 -11.14 12.57
CA GLU A 64 13.12 -12.11 11.47
C GLU A 64 11.71 -12.52 11.04
N LEU A 65 10.84 -12.84 11.99
CA LEU A 65 9.46 -13.25 11.70
C LEU A 65 8.66 -12.13 11.00
N VAL A 66 8.79 -10.88 11.48
CA VAL A 66 8.20 -9.70 10.84
C VAL A 66 8.76 -9.52 9.43
N GLN A 67 10.07 -9.71 9.27
CA GLN A 67 10.70 -9.55 7.96
C GLN A 67 10.18 -10.57 6.95
N ASN A 68 10.04 -11.82 7.37
CA ASN A 68 9.52 -12.91 6.53
C ASN A 68 8.04 -12.68 6.19
N LEU A 69 7.23 -12.22 7.15
CA LEU A 69 5.83 -11.88 6.91
C LEU A 69 5.68 -10.83 5.81
N VAL A 70 6.41 -9.71 5.92
CA VAL A 70 6.32 -8.61 4.94
C VAL A 70 6.83 -9.05 3.56
N LYS A 71 7.93 -9.81 3.51
CA LYS A 71 8.47 -10.34 2.24
C LYS A 71 7.49 -11.27 1.54
N ASN A 72 6.80 -12.14 2.28
CA ASN A 72 5.77 -13.00 1.72
C ASN A 72 4.54 -12.17 1.30
N TRP A 73 4.06 -11.25 2.14
CA TRP A 73 2.93 -10.37 1.84
C TRP A 73 3.15 -9.58 0.55
N GLU A 74 4.34 -9.02 0.34
CA GLU A 74 4.66 -8.27 -0.89
C GLU A 74 4.57 -9.14 -2.14
N VAL A 75 5.07 -10.38 -2.07
CA VAL A 75 4.96 -11.35 -3.18
C VAL A 75 3.49 -11.66 -3.49
N GLU A 76 2.68 -11.88 -2.47
CA GLU A 76 1.24 -12.12 -2.64
C GLU A 76 0.55 -10.90 -3.28
N ALA A 77 0.82 -9.69 -2.74
CA ALA A 77 0.25 -8.44 -3.20
C ALA A 77 0.60 -8.08 -4.65
N SER A 78 1.84 -8.34 -5.06
CA SER A 78 2.32 -8.00 -6.39
C SER A 78 1.95 -9.05 -7.45
N PHE A 79 1.94 -10.34 -7.10
CA PHE A 79 1.91 -11.42 -8.10
C PHE A 79 0.71 -12.35 -8.04
N LYS A 80 -0.03 -12.46 -6.93
CA LYS A 80 -1.25 -13.28 -6.90
C LYS A 80 -2.43 -12.45 -7.39
N THR A 81 -3.31 -13.04 -8.19
CA THR A 81 -4.47 -12.35 -8.79
C THR A 81 -5.78 -12.62 -8.07
N SER A 82 -5.76 -13.46 -7.03
CA SER A 82 -6.94 -13.82 -6.25
C SER A 82 -6.65 -13.66 -4.77
N LEU A 83 -7.54 -12.96 -4.07
CA LEU A 83 -7.44 -12.78 -2.63
C LEU A 83 -7.57 -14.12 -1.88
N SER A 84 -8.25 -15.10 -2.50
CA SER A 84 -8.33 -16.47 -2.00
C SER A 84 -6.97 -17.14 -1.79
N ASP A 85 -5.93 -16.63 -2.43
CA ASP A 85 -4.60 -17.23 -2.43
C ASP A 85 -3.67 -16.50 -1.46
N TRP A 86 -4.10 -15.40 -0.84
CA TRP A 86 -3.29 -14.64 0.11
C TRP A 86 -3.41 -15.29 1.50
N ARG A 87 -2.29 -15.78 2.02
CA ARG A 87 -2.20 -16.49 3.30
C ARG A 87 -1.76 -15.55 4.43
N THR A 88 -1.04 -14.48 4.10
CA THR A 88 -0.47 -13.52 5.06
C THR A 88 -1.47 -12.50 5.61
N VAL A 89 -2.70 -12.47 5.09
CA VAL A 89 -3.72 -11.47 5.46
C VAL A 89 -4.98 -12.13 6.01
N ASP A 90 -5.61 -11.48 6.99
CA ASP A 90 -6.95 -11.79 7.45
C ASP A 90 -7.95 -11.09 6.53
N ARG A 91 -8.28 -11.75 5.42
CA ARG A 91 -9.01 -11.18 4.27
C ARG A 91 -10.22 -10.29 4.62
N PRO A 92 -11.18 -10.71 5.48
CA PRO A 92 -12.34 -9.88 5.79
C PRO A 92 -11.99 -8.61 6.59
N ASN A 93 -10.86 -8.60 7.30
CA ASN A 93 -10.45 -7.52 8.17
C ASN A 93 -9.25 -6.73 7.63
N TYR A 94 -8.69 -7.13 6.48
CA TYR A 94 -7.47 -6.55 5.93
C TYR A 94 -7.69 -5.14 5.40
N SER A 95 -6.82 -4.23 5.84
CA SER A 95 -6.73 -2.87 5.34
C SER A 95 -5.29 -2.37 5.30
N PHE A 96 -5.02 -1.47 4.35
CA PHE A 96 -3.71 -0.86 4.14
C PHE A 96 -3.84 0.66 3.96
N ALA A 97 -3.01 1.44 4.65
CA ALA A 97 -3.01 2.91 4.58
C ALA A 97 -1.59 3.49 4.57
N ILE A 98 -1.39 4.57 3.81
CA ILE A 98 -0.11 5.29 3.68
C ILE A 98 -0.26 6.74 4.14
N ASN A 99 0.69 7.25 4.94
CA ASN A 99 0.87 8.68 5.23
C ASN A 99 -0.40 9.42 5.71
N GLY A 100 -1.32 8.70 6.36
CA GLY A 100 -2.59 9.25 6.86
C GLY A 100 -3.77 9.18 5.90
N SER A 101 -3.62 8.51 4.74
CA SER A 101 -4.74 8.20 3.85
C SER A 101 -5.79 7.32 4.52
N ASP A 102 -6.99 7.31 3.95
CA ASP A 102 -8.02 6.36 4.34
C ASP A 102 -7.55 4.91 4.07
N PRO A 103 -7.88 3.95 4.97
CA PRO A 103 -7.57 2.55 4.75
C PRO A 103 -8.25 2.01 3.50
N GLN A 104 -7.48 1.28 2.68
CA GLN A 104 -7.99 0.57 1.50
C GLN A 104 -8.03 -0.93 1.77
N ASP A 105 -9.04 -1.60 1.23
CA ASP A 105 -9.15 -3.06 1.31
C ASP A 105 -8.18 -3.76 0.35
N ALA A 106 -8.11 -5.08 0.45
CA ALA A 106 -7.21 -5.88 -0.36
C ALA A 106 -7.62 -5.95 -1.84
N GLU A 107 -8.93 -5.85 -2.13
CA GLU A 107 -9.46 -5.86 -3.50
C GLU A 107 -9.07 -4.59 -4.26
N HIS A 108 -9.04 -3.44 -3.57
CA HIS A 108 -8.47 -2.22 -4.08
C HIS A 108 -7.01 -2.43 -4.47
N MET A 109 -6.18 -3.00 -3.58
CA MET A 109 -4.76 -3.25 -3.89
C MET A 109 -4.57 -4.19 -5.08
N LEU A 110 -5.38 -5.26 -5.19
CA LEU A 110 -5.33 -6.20 -6.32
C LEU A 110 -5.62 -5.50 -7.66
N ARG A 111 -6.60 -4.59 -7.65
CA ARG A 111 -7.04 -3.84 -8.83
C ARG A 111 -6.01 -2.81 -9.27
N VAL A 112 -5.50 -1.98 -8.37
CA VAL A 112 -4.63 -0.83 -8.73
C VAL A 112 -3.15 -1.21 -8.79
N GLY A 113 -2.73 -2.22 -8.01
CA GLY A 113 -1.33 -2.61 -7.84
C GLY A 113 -0.64 -1.85 -6.70
N THR A 114 0.42 -2.44 -6.16
CA THR A 114 1.14 -1.93 -4.97
C THR A 114 1.69 -0.51 -5.18
N TYR A 115 2.37 -0.20 -6.29
CA TYR A 115 2.88 1.15 -6.55
C TYR A 115 1.79 2.22 -6.59
N ASN A 116 0.68 1.94 -7.27
CA ASN A 116 -0.47 2.85 -7.36
C ASN A 116 -1.18 3.03 -6.02
N ALA A 117 -1.18 1.99 -5.17
CA ALA A 117 -1.76 2.05 -3.83
C ALA A 117 -0.89 2.86 -2.85
N ILE A 118 0.43 2.97 -3.07
CA ILE A 118 1.34 3.58 -2.09
C ILE A 118 1.90 4.96 -2.48
N ILE A 119 1.91 5.32 -3.76
CA ILE A 119 2.48 6.59 -4.24
C ILE A 119 1.36 7.56 -4.57
N SER A 120 1.21 8.61 -3.75
CA SER A 120 0.28 9.71 -4.04
C SER A 120 0.69 10.50 -5.29
N PRO A 121 -0.27 11.08 -6.04
CA PRO A 121 0.01 11.94 -7.18
C PRO A 121 1.00 13.07 -6.84
N ASN A 122 2.03 13.23 -7.67
CA ASN A 122 3.07 14.23 -7.53
C ASN A 122 3.65 14.62 -8.91
N GLU A 123 4.68 15.46 -8.93
CA GLU A 123 5.29 15.98 -10.17
C GLU A 123 6.06 14.93 -11.00
N TYR A 124 6.28 13.74 -10.46
CA TYR A 124 6.98 12.62 -11.10
C TYR A 124 6.07 11.44 -11.41
N TYR A 125 5.06 11.19 -10.58
CA TYR A 125 4.22 10.01 -10.65
C TYR A 125 2.75 10.30 -10.31
N SER A 126 1.81 9.66 -11.00
CA SER A 126 0.39 9.68 -10.66
C SER A 126 -0.26 8.32 -10.93
N PRO A 127 -0.94 7.73 -9.93
CA PRO A 127 -1.81 6.58 -10.12
C PRO A 127 -2.94 6.81 -11.13
N GLU A 128 -3.39 8.06 -11.32
CA GLU A 128 -4.48 8.38 -12.26
C GLU A 128 -4.06 8.19 -13.73
N TYR A 129 -2.77 8.29 -14.01
CA TYR A 129 -2.20 8.16 -15.37
C TYR A 129 -1.32 6.92 -15.52
N SER A 130 -1.33 6.02 -14.53
CA SER A 130 -0.52 4.80 -14.52
C SER A 130 -1.39 3.58 -14.24
N ASP A 131 -1.25 2.56 -15.07
CA ASP A 131 -1.87 1.26 -14.82
C ASP A 131 -0.89 0.31 -14.09
N PHE A 132 -1.34 -0.90 -13.76
CA PHE A 132 -0.48 -1.90 -13.14
C PHE A 132 0.77 -2.22 -13.98
N GLY A 133 0.61 -2.33 -15.31
CA GLY A 133 1.69 -2.69 -16.22
C GLY A 133 2.72 -1.56 -16.37
N SER A 134 2.27 -0.32 -16.55
CA SER A 134 3.13 0.86 -16.69
C SER A 134 3.91 1.12 -15.41
N SER A 135 3.26 1.08 -14.25
CA SER A 135 3.91 1.26 -12.95
C SER A 135 4.99 0.22 -12.69
N HIS A 136 4.69 -1.06 -12.93
CA HIS A 136 5.68 -2.14 -12.80
C HIS A 136 6.83 -1.96 -13.79
N LYS A 137 6.55 -1.55 -15.03
CA LYS A 137 7.58 -1.30 -16.04
C LYS A 137 8.48 -0.13 -15.64
N THR A 138 7.92 0.97 -15.15
CA THR A 138 8.66 2.13 -14.62
C THR A 138 9.69 1.70 -13.57
N PHE A 139 9.23 1.11 -12.47
CA PHE A 139 10.10 0.85 -11.32
C PHE A 139 11.01 -0.36 -11.54
N LYS A 140 10.52 -1.44 -12.16
CA LYS A 140 11.33 -2.65 -12.38
C LYS A 140 12.42 -2.46 -13.44
N ARG A 141 12.18 -1.62 -14.46
CA ARG A 141 13.22 -1.26 -15.45
C ARG A 141 14.29 -0.41 -14.79
N MET A 142 13.89 0.63 -14.08
CA MET A 142 14.79 1.56 -13.40
C MET A 142 15.63 0.87 -12.31
N MET A 143 14.99 0.05 -11.46
CA MET A 143 15.59 -0.67 -10.36
C MET A 143 15.24 -2.17 -10.42
N PRO A 144 16.01 -2.98 -11.16
CA PRO A 144 15.72 -4.42 -11.33
C PRO A 144 15.74 -5.23 -10.03
N THR A 145 16.39 -4.70 -8.98
CA THR A 145 16.41 -5.26 -7.63
C THR A 145 16.11 -4.14 -6.66
N PHE A 146 15.04 -4.30 -5.89
CA PHE A 146 14.64 -3.37 -4.83
C PHE A 146 14.41 -4.19 -3.56
N ALA A 147 15.45 -4.31 -2.75
CA ALA A 147 15.45 -5.11 -1.54
C ALA A 147 14.70 -4.39 -0.41
N TRP A 148 14.29 -5.16 0.60
CA TRP A 148 13.58 -4.66 1.77
C TRP A 148 14.08 -5.36 3.03
N GLU A 149 14.25 -4.61 4.11
CA GLU A 149 14.67 -5.13 5.42
C GLU A 149 13.94 -4.43 6.58
N VAL A 150 13.79 -5.16 7.67
CA VAL A 150 13.42 -4.59 8.98
C VAL A 150 14.68 -4.04 9.62
N LEU A 151 14.64 -2.76 10.01
CA LEU A 151 15.72 -2.10 10.74
C LEU A 151 15.58 -2.28 12.25
N GLU A 152 14.35 -2.16 12.76
CA GLU A 152 14.07 -2.22 14.20
C GLU A 152 12.61 -2.61 14.46
N VAL A 153 12.34 -3.33 15.54
CA VAL A 153 10.97 -3.65 15.99
C VAL A 153 10.74 -3.07 17.38
N TYR A 154 9.67 -2.30 17.52
CA TYR A 154 9.31 -1.56 18.73
C TYR A 154 8.25 -2.27 19.60
N SER A 155 7.44 -3.15 19.01
CA SER A 155 6.41 -3.90 19.74
C SER A 155 6.08 -5.24 19.10
N GLY A 156 5.58 -6.19 19.90
CA GLY A 156 5.12 -7.50 19.45
C GLY A 156 3.61 -7.57 19.19
N PRO A 157 3.10 -8.71 18.70
CA PRO A 157 1.67 -8.92 18.47
C PRO A 157 0.81 -8.66 19.73
N PRO A 158 -0.46 -8.21 19.57
CA PRO A 158 -1.20 -8.09 18.31
C PRO A 158 -0.89 -6.82 17.52
N THR A 159 -0.21 -5.83 18.11
CA THR A 159 0.11 -4.56 17.43
C THR A 159 1.62 -4.40 17.31
N VAL A 160 2.15 -4.72 16.14
CA VAL A 160 3.58 -4.72 15.82
C VAL A 160 3.96 -3.39 15.16
N ALA A 161 4.84 -2.63 15.80
CA ALA A 161 5.42 -1.41 15.25
C ALA A 161 6.88 -1.66 14.88
N PHE A 162 7.31 -1.26 13.69
CA PHE A 162 8.67 -1.52 13.21
C PHE A 162 9.14 -0.44 12.22
N LYS A 163 10.45 -0.23 12.19
CA LYS A 163 11.16 0.60 11.21
C LYS A 163 11.71 -0.29 10.11
N TRP A 164 11.66 0.19 8.87
CA TRP A 164 12.11 -0.57 7.70
C TRP A 164 12.87 0.29 6.70
N ARG A 165 13.50 -0.38 5.74
CA ARG A 165 14.23 0.21 4.63
C ARG A 165 13.95 -0.54 3.33
N HIS A 166 13.78 0.20 2.24
CA HIS A 166 13.77 -0.29 0.87
C HIS A 166 14.97 0.30 0.13
N TRP A 167 15.74 -0.52 -0.61
CA TRP A 167 16.88 0.01 -1.36
C TRP A 167 17.14 -0.71 -2.68
N GLY A 168 17.69 0.01 -3.64
CA GLY A 168 18.06 -0.50 -4.95
C GLY A 168 19.07 0.40 -5.64
N VAL A 169 19.55 -0.03 -6.81
CA VAL A 169 20.45 0.78 -7.65
C VAL A 169 19.67 1.23 -8.89
N MET A 170 19.71 2.52 -9.20
CA MET A 170 19.10 3.09 -10.40
C MET A 170 19.96 2.74 -11.62
N LYS A 171 19.63 1.63 -12.29
CA LYS A 171 20.40 1.07 -13.42
C LYS A 171 19.95 1.56 -14.78
N ALA A 172 18.72 2.09 -14.87
CA ALA A 172 18.15 2.62 -16.10
C ALA A 172 17.36 3.88 -15.80
N ASP A 173 17.03 4.63 -16.84
CA ASP A 173 16.28 5.87 -16.74
C ASP A 173 14.92 5.63 -16.06
N TYR A 174 14.51 6.58 -15.23
CA TYR A 174 13.14 6.67 -14.77
C TYR A 174 12.28 7.17 -15.93
N VAL A 175 11.17 6.47 -16.21
CA VAL A 175 10.13 6.94 -17.13
C VAL A 175 8.77 6.67 -16.49
N GLY A 176 7.98 7.71 -16.26
CA GLY A 176 6.66 7.62 -15.63
C GLY A 176 5.74 8.75 -16.06
N PHE A 177 4.54 8.82 -15.50
CA PHE A 177 3.56 9.89 -15.79
C PHE A 177 3.27 10.68 -14.52
N ASN A 178 3.35 12.01 -14.59
CA ASN A 178 3.09 12.86 -13.43
C ASN A 178 1.61 13.17 -13.21
N ASN A 179 1.29 13.96 -12.18
CA ASN A 179 -0.05 14.44 -11.85
C ASN A 179 -0.72 15.34 -12.92
N LYS A 180 -0.04 15.67 -14.02
CA LYS A 180 -0.61 16.36 -15.18
C LYS A 180 -0.83 15.43 -16.38
N GLY A 181 -0.44 14.17 -16.27
CA GLY A 181 -0.43 13.20 -17.37
C GLY A 181 0.70 13.42 -18.38
N GLU A 182 1.75 14.15 -17.99
CA GLU A 182 2.95 14.31 -18.81
C GLU A 182 3.90 13.13 -18.58
N LYS A 183 4.54 12.64 -19.64
CA LYS A 183 5.63 11.67 -19.52
C LYS A 183 6.86 12.37 -18.98
N VAL A 184 7.32 11.90 -17.83
CA VAL A 184 8.48 12.41 -17.08
C VAL A 184 9.64 11.44 -17.26
N THR A 185 10.82 11.97 -17.59
CA THR A 185 12.06 11.19 -17.66
C THR A 185 13.17 11.79 -16.79
N ALA A 186 13.83 10.93 -16.01
CA ALA A 186 15.06 11.26 -15.30
C ALA A 186 16.18 10.27 -15.70
N PRO A 187 17.34 10.75 -16.18
CA PRO A 187 18.44 9.89 -16.60
C PRO A 187 19.01 9.06 -15.45
N ALA A 188 19.42 7.83 -15.75
CA ALA A 188 20.09 6.96 -14.79
C ALA A 188 21.40 7.59 -14.31
N HIS A 189 21.57 7.67 -12.99
CA HIS A 189 22.81 8.12 -12.37
C HIS A 189 23.62 6.97 -11.74
N GLY A 190 23.13 5.73 -11.77
CA GLY A 190 23.83 4.55 -11.23
C GLY A 190 23.94 4.51 -9.70
N GLY A 191 23.35 5.48 -9.00
CA GLY A 191 23.40 5.60 -7.55
C GLY A 191 22.37 4.70 -6.85
N THR A 192 22.52 4.61 -5.53
CA THR A 192 21.56 3.91 -4.67
C THR A 192 20.36 4.80 -4.41
N ILE A 193 19.17 4.21 -4.52
CA ILE A 193 17.92 4.75 -4.00
C ILE A 193 17.63 3.98 -2.70
N ASP A 194 17.42 4.70 -1.60
CA ASP A 194 17.33 4.17 -0.25
C ASP A 194 16.27 4.95 0.53
N ILE A 195 15.11 4.34 0.72
CA ILE A 195 13.99 4.96 1.43
C ILE A 195 13.71 4.19 2.71
N GLN A 196 13.30 4.93 3.75
CA GLN A 196 12.97 4.37 5.05
C GLN A 196 11.58 4.81 5.49
N GLY A 197 10.98 4.01 6.35
CA GLY A 197 9.70 4.33 6.94
C GLY A 197 9.45 3.54 8.21
N VAL A 198 8.25 3.74 8.75
CA VAL A 198 7.73 3.02 9.90
C VAL A 198 6.37 2.43 9.57
N THR A 199 6.08 1.28 10.13
CA THR A 199 4.80 0.61 9.97
C THR A 199 4.27 0.18 11.32
N VAL A 200 2.97 0.35 11.53
CA VAL A 200 2.20 -0.23 12.63
C VAL A 200 1.20 -1.18 12.02
N ALA A 201 1.34 -2.47 12.34
CA ALA A 201 0.49 -3.54 11.84
C ALA A 201 -0.27 -4.20 13.01
N THR A 202 -1.58 -4.36 12.86
CA THR A 202 -2.38 -5.24 13.73
C THR A 202 -2.50 -6.60 13.07
N VAL A 203 -2.31 -7.68 13.85
CA VAL A 203 -2.40 -9.06 13.40
C VAL A 203 -3.32 -9.91 14.27
N ASN A 204 -3.93 -10.93 13.69
CA ASN A 204 -4.71 -11.93 14.43
C ASN A 204 -3.82 -12.98 15.11
N GLU A 205 -4.42 -13.98 15.77
CA GLU A 205 -3.70 -15.07 16.47
C GLU A 205 -2.83 -15.94 15.54
N LYS A 206 -3.16 -15.98 14.24
CA LYS A 206 -2.36 -16.65 13.21
C LYS A 206 -1.28 -15.72 12.64
N VAL A 207 -1.10 -14.53 13.20
CA VAL A 207 -0.16 -13.50 12.73
C VAL A 207 -0.47 -13.06 11.29
N GLN A 208 -1.75 -13.09 10.90
CA GLN A 208 -2.22 -12.55 9.63
C GLN A 208 -2.53 -11.06 9.77
N LEU A 209 -2.16 -10.27 8.77
CA LEU A 209 -2.35 -8.82 8.75
C LEU A 209 -3.85 -8.45 8.72
N GLN A 210 -4.26 -7.56 9.63
CA GLN A 210 -5.60 -6.96 9.68
C GLN A 210 -5.55 -5.46 9.35
N SER A 211 -4.78 -4.67 10.07
CA SER A 211 -4.64 -3.23 9.79
C SER A 211 -3.19 -2.87 9.62
N VAL A 212 -2.79 -2.43 8.43
CA VAL A 212 -1.41 -2.03 8.13
C VAL A 212 -1.37 -0.53 7.85
N ARG A 213 -0.69 0.22 8.72
CA ARG A 213 -0.49 1.67 8.53
C ARG A 213 0.99 1.93 8.37
N THR A 214 1.37 2.59 7.29
CA THR A 214 2.77 2.84 6.95
C THR A 214 3.00 4.33 6.73
N TRP A 215 4.13 4.84 7.23
CA TRP A 215 4.55 6.22 7.08
C TRP A 215 5.98 6.29 6.55
N PHE A 216 6.18 7.11 5.53
CA PHE A 216 7.48 7.40 4.95
C PHE A 216 7.40 8.72 4.16
N ASP A 217 8.53 9.33 3.83
CA ASP A 217 8.54 10.50 2.97
C ASP A 217 8.27 10.08 1.51
N PRO A 218 7.10 10.39 0.93
CA PRO A 218 6.72 9.92 -0.40
C PRO A 218 7.56 10.55 -1.51
N MET A 219 8.25 11.67 -1.22
CA MET A 219 9.10 12.37 -2.17
C MET A 219 10.57 11.99 -2.07
N ASP A 220 10.99 11.31 -1.00
CA ASP A 220 12.39 10.95 -0.78
C ASP A 220 12.94 10.08 -1.93
N MET A 221 12.17 9.08 -2.36
CA MET A 221 12.51 8.27 -3.54
C MET A 221 12.74 9.15 -4.78
N PHE A 222 11.85 10.10 -5.06
CA PHE A 222 11.93 10.93 -6.25
C PHE A 222 13.06 11.97 -6.19
N ARG A 223 13.37 12.51 -5.01
CA ARG A 223 14.54 13.36 -4.81
C ARG A 223 15.84 12.59 -5.08
N GLN A 224 15.87 11.30 -4.78
CA GLN A 224 17.01 10.44 -5.07
C GLN A 224 17.05 10.02 -6.55
N ILE A 225 15.91 9.77 -7.20
CA ILE A 225 15.80 9.48 -8.64
C ILE A 225 16.25 10.67 -9.49
N ALA A 226 15.86 11.88 -9.07
CA ALA A 226 16.06 13.11 -9.82
C ALA A 226 16.64 14.21 -8.92
N PRO A 227 17.90 14.07 -8.46
CA PRO A 227 18.53 15.01 -7.52
C PRO A 227 18.69 16.42 -8.10
N HIS A 228 18.59 16.56 -9.42
CA HIS A 228 18.62 17.83 -10.15
C HIS A 228 17.27 18.18 -10.81
N GLY A 229 16.19 17.50 -10.40
CA GLY A 229 14.86 17.66 -10.98
C GLY A 229 14.62 16.84 -12.27
N VAL A 230 13.39 16.88 -12.76
CA VAL A 230 12.98 16.22 -14.02
C VAL A 230 13.66 16.90 -15.21
N MET A 231 14.40 16.13 -16.01
CA MET A 231 15.14 16.65 -17.17
C MET A 231 14.29 16.71 -18.44
N LYS A 232 13.22 15.91 -18.55
CA LYS A 232 12.34 15.87 -19.72
C LYS A 232 10.88 15.68 -19.31
N LYS A 233 9.99 16.54 -19.83
CA LYS A 233 8.53 16.44 -19.73
C LYS A 233 7.95 16.46 -21.14
N GLU A 234 7.12 15.49 -21.47
CA GLU A 234 6.51 15.36 -22.79
C GLU A 234 5.00 15.20 -22.66
N ALA A 235 4.26 15.86 -23.55
CA ALA A 235 2.84 15.60 -23.72
C ALA A 235 2.64 14.18 -24.27
N VAL A 236 1.57 13.53 -23.83
CA VAL A 236 1.24 12.15 -24.18
C VAL A 236 -0.17 12.13 -24.77
N ASP A 237 -0.38 11.36 -25.84
CA ASP A 237 -1.72 11.07 -26.32
C ASP A 237 -2.46 10.19 -25.31
N LYS A 238 -3.47 10.77 -24.66
CA LYS A 238 -4.25 10.11 -23.61
C LYS A 238 -5.17 9.00 -24.16
N SER A 239 -5.26 8.82 -25.48
CA SER A 239 -6.00 7.71 -26.08
C SER A 239 -5.23 6.38 -26.07
N ILE A 240 -3.91 6.43 -25.84
CA ILE A 240 -3.04 5.25 -25.81
C ILE A 240 -2.99 4.67 -24.38
N PRO A 241 -3.09 3.35 -24.19
CA PRO A 241 -2.93 2.73 -22.87
C PRO A 241 -1.59 3.12 -22.21
N PRO A 242 -1.55 3.44 -20.90
CA PRO A 242 -0.32 3.87 -20.22
C PRO A 242 0.86 2.90 -20.40
N THR A 243 0.60 1.58 -20.39
CA THR A 243 1.62 0.54 -20.62
C THR A 243 2.29 0.63 -21.99
N GLU A 244 1.60 1.13 -23.02
CA GLU A 244 2.14 1.34 -24.37
C GLU A 244 2.76 2.74 -24.49
N ALA A 245 2.08 3.75 -23.97
CA ALA A 245 2.51 5.15 -24.01
C ALA A 245 3.88 5.37 -23.35
N ILE A 246 4.21 4.61 -22.31
CA ILE A 246 5.50 4.69 -21.60
C ILE A 246 6.71 4.33 -22.47
N ASP A 247 6.53 3.47 -23.48
CA ASP A 247 7.58 3.08 -24.43
C ASP A 247 7.48 3.88 -25.75
N SER A 248 6.49 4.76 -25.89
CA SER A 248 6.28 5.53 -27.11
C SER A 248 7.27 6.70 -27.22
N ASP A 249 7.93 6.81 -28.36
CA ASP A 249 8.76 7.96 -28.74
C ASP A 249 7.95 9.08 -29.41
N GLN A 250 6.63 8.93 -29.50
CA GLN A 250 5.75 9.90 -30.15
C GLN A 250 5.74 11.21 -29.37
N LYS A 251 6.40 12.23 -29.95
CA LYS A 251 6.19 13.63 -29.59
C LYS A 251 4.87 14.05 -30.22
N VAL A 252 3.84 14.24 -29.42
CA VAL A 252 2.66 14.97 -29.91
C VAL A 252 3.08 16.43 -30.03
N GLU A 253 3.40 16.89 -31.24
CA GLU A 253 3.39 18.32 -31.54
C GLU A 253 1.95 18.81 -31.34
N ILE A 254 1.77 19.67 -30.35
CA ILE A 254 0.51 20.40 -30.21
C ILE A 254 0.48 21.38 -31.39
N GLU A 255 -0.21 21.04 -32.48
CA GLU A 255 -0.62 22.04 -33.46
C GLU A 255 -1.51 23.05 -32.74
N GLN A 256 -0.93 24.18 -32.32
CA GLN A 256 -1.68 25.41 -32.04
C GLN A 256 -2.18 25.99 -33.36
N ALA A 257 -3.05 25.28 -34.05
CA ALA A 257 -3.86 25.88 -35.10
C ALA A 257 -5.10 26.50 -34.45
N LEU A 258 -4.95 27.75 -33.98
CA LEU A 258 -6.08 28.65 -33.80
C LEU A 258 -6.82 28.73 -35.13
N LYS A 259 -7.93 28.00 -35.27
CA LYS A 259 -8.92 28.32 -36.30
C LYS A 259 -9.49 29.68 -35.93
N PRO A 260 -9.44 30.69 -36.83
CA PRO A 260 -10.04 31.98 -36.55
C PRO A 260 -11.56 31.78 -36.59
N VAL A 261 -12.19 31.71 -35.43
CA VAL A 261 -13.63 31.90 -35.31
C VAL A 261 -13.84 33.41 -35.21
N GLY A 262 -14.28 34.02 -36.31
CA GLY A 262 -14.84 35.36 -36.26
C GLY A 262 -16.06 35.34 -35.36
N MET A 263 -15.97 35.99 -34.20
CA MET A 263 -17.10 36.22 -33.32
C MET A 263 -17.01 37.65 -32.80
N GLU A 264 -17.95 38.47 -33.23
CA GLU A 264 -18.21 39.81 -32.72
C GLU A 264 -18.49 39.73 -31.21
N LEU A 265 -17.90 40.67 -30.46
CA LEU A 265 -18.11 40.82 -29.02
C LEU A 265 -19.50 41.41 -28.74
N PRO A 266 -20.32 40.83 -27.86
CA PRO A 266 -21.36 41.58 -27.15
C PRO A 266 -20.76 42.19 -25.88
N GLU A 267 -20.98 43.49 -25.70
CA GLU A 267 -20.66 44.24 -24.49
C GLU A 267 -21.54 43.82 -23.30
N GLY A 268 -20.94 43.73 -22.11
CA GLY A 268 -21.66 43.89 -20.83
C GLY A 268 -21.48 42.77 -19.80
N HIS A 269 -20.45 42.88 -18.95
CA HIS A 269 -20.47 42.34 -17.57
C HIS A 269 -19.64 43.25 -16.64
N PRO A 270 -20.03 43.39 -15.36
CA PRO A 270 -19.53 44.43 -14.46
C PRO A 270 -18.11 44.14 -13.94
N SER A 271 -17.41 45.20 -13.55
CA SER A 271 -16.05 45.17 -12.98
C SER A 271 -15.99 44.36 -11.68
N VAL A 272 -15.05 43.42 -11.60
CA VAL A 272 -14.66 42.80 -10.33
C VAL A 272 -13.57 43.65 -9.67
N ASP A 273 -13.82 44.00 -8.42
CA ASP A 273 -12.96 44.80 -7.55
C ASP A 273 -11.69 44.01 -7.17
N VAL A 274 -10.53 44.59 -7.46
CA VAL A 274 -9.20 43.98 -7.30
C VAL A 274 -8.63 44.25 -5.89
N GLU A 275 -9.30 45.06 -5.06
CA GLU A 275 -8.80 45.43 -3.73
C GLU A 275 -9.21 44.46 -2.59
N GLY A 276 -10.01 43.43 -2.88
CA GLY A 276 -10.31 42.34 -1.92
C GLY A 276 -9.29 41.19 -1.89
N LEU A 277 -8.33 41.15 -2.83
CA LEU A 277 -7.43 39.99 -3.02
C LEU A 277 -6.03 40.17 -2.41
N VAL A 278 -5.72 41.29 -1.76
CA VAL A 278 -4.35 41.64 -1.34
C VAL A 278 -4.11 41.49 0.18
N GLU A 279 -5.08 41.05 0.97
CA GLU A 279 -4.93 40.92 2.44
C GLU A 279 -4.78 39.49 2.97
N ALA A 280 -4.03 38.64 2.25
CA ALA A 280 -3.68 37.29 2.74
C ALA A 280 -2.22 36.90 2.43
N THR A 281 -1.26 37.78 2.71
CA THR A 281 0.16 37.38 2.81
C THR A 281 0.48 36.96 4.24
N GLY A 282 0.18 35.70 4.57
CA GLY A 282 0.53 35.04 5.83
C GLY A 282 1.08 33.64 5.56
N CYS A 283 2.21 33.31 6.19
CA CYS A 283 2.99 32.07 6.03
C CYS A 283 2.13 30.79 6.05
N PRO A 284 2.30 29.84 5.11
CA PRO A 284 1.44 28.66 4.96
C PRO A 284 1.68 27.54 6.01
N PHE A 285 2.48 27.78 7.06
CA PHE A 285 2.77 26.80 8.12
C PHE A 285 2.04 27.06 9.45
N ALA A 286 1.11 28.02 9.52
CA ALA A 286 0.27 28.22 10.70
C ALA A 286 -1.11 27.61 10.49
N GLY A 287 -1.21 26.28 10.62
CA GLY A 287 -2.51 25.60 10.69
C GLY A 287 -3.29 26.04 11.93
N GLY A 288 -4.45 26.64 11.72
CA GLY A 288 -5.45 26.86 12.77
C GLY A 288 -5.96 25.53 13.32
N ALA A 289 -6.03 25.44 14.64
CA ALA A 289 -6.56 24.33 15.45
C ALA A 289 -5.66 23.09 15.67
N GLY A 290 -4.44 23.29 16.19
CA GLY A 290 -3.60 22.23 16.78
C GLY A 290 -4.13 21.54 18.05
N LYS A 291 -5.44 21.59 18.34
CA LYS A 291 -6.07 20.93 19.51
C LYS A 291 -7.04 19.80 19.16
N GLU A 292 -7.31 19.53 17.88
CA GLU A 292 -8.16 18.38 17.48
C GLU A 292 -7.37 17.15 17.04
N ALA A 293 -6.08 17.29 16.71
CA ALA A 293 -5.21 16.19 16.31
C ALA A 293 -4.77 15.24 17.47
N VAL A 294 -5.29 15.45 18.69
CA VAL A 294 -4.89 14.70 19.91
C VAL A 294 -6.03 13.84 20.47
N LYS A 295 -7.21 13.84 19.85
CA LYS A 295 -8.34 13.03 20.35
C LYS A 295 -8.27 11.60 19.80
N PRO A 296 -8.48 10.56 20.62
CA PRO A 296 -8.72 9.20 20.13
C PRO A 296 -9.89 9.21 19.15
N PHE A 297 -9.77 8.45 18.06
CA PHE A 297 -10.85 8.26 17.09
C PHE A 297 -12.02 7.56 17.78
N LEU A 298 -13.12 8.28 17.97
CA LEU A 298 -14.40 7.73 18.39
C LEU A 298 -15.19 7.39 17.12
N PRO A 299 -15.78 6.19 17.00
CA PRO A 299 -16.61 5.84 15.85
C PRO A 299 -17.78 6.83 15.73
N THR A 300 -18.19 7.11 14.50
CA THR A 300 -19.33 8.01 14.23
C THR A 300 -20.64 7.42 14.77
N GLU A 301 -21.64 8.26 15.07
CA GLU A 301 -22.96 7.76 15.54
C GLU A 301 -23.60 6.77 14.56
N GLU A 302 -23.31 6.92 13.27
CA GLU A 302 -23.70 6.00 12.20
C GLU A 302 -23.02 4.63 12.34
N GLN A 303 -21.70 4.60 12.60
CA GLN A 303 -20.94 3.36 12.85
C GLN A 303 -21.33 2.67 14.17
N ILE A 304 -21.78 3.44 15.18
CA ILE A 304 -22.32 2.88 16.43
C ILE A 304 -23.69 2.26 16.17
N GLY A 305 -24.54 2.94 15.40
CA GLY A 305 -25.86 2.45 15.01
C GLY A 305 -25.82 1.15 14.22
N GLU A 306 -24.90 1.04 13.25
CA GLU A 306 -24.70 -0.19 12.46
C GLU A 306 -24.23 -1.36 13.34
N LYS A 307 -23.25 -1.13 14.23
CA LYS A 307 -22.76 -2.17 15.14
C LYS A 307 -23.80 -2.61 16.18
N GLU A 308 -24.64 -1.69 16.66
CA GLU A 308 -25.75 -2.04 17.55
C GLU A 308 -26.86 -2.81 16.83
N ALA A 309 -27.12 -2.51 15.55
CA ALA A 309 -28.07 -3.25 14.72
C ALA A 309 -27.58 -4.69 14.47
N GLU A 310 -26.32 -4.87 14.06
CA GLU A 310 -25.70 -6.19 13.85
C GLU A 310 -25.71 -7.02 15.14
N LYS A 311 -25.41 -6.39 16.29
CA LYS A 311 -25.43 -7.07 17.59
C LYS A 311 -26.84 -7.50 18.01
N LYS A 312 -27.87 -6.70 17.72
CA LYS A 312 -29.27 -7.05 17.99
C LYS A 312 -29.72 -8.20 17.09
N GLU A 313 -29.31 -8.19 15.82
CA GLU A 313 -29.65 -9.25 14.86
C GLU A 313 -28.99 -10.59 15.25
N ALA A 314 -27.71 -10.57 15.66
CA ALA A 314 -27.01 -11.75 16.16
C ALA A 314 -27.66 -12.33 17.43
N LEU A 315 -28.06 -11.48 18.39
CA LEU A 315 -28.76 -11.91 19.60
C LEU A 315 -30.16 -12.48 19.31
N LEU A 316 -30.85 -11.94 18.31
CA LEU A 316 -32.14 -12.47 17.86
C LEU A 316 -31.96 -13.87 17.26
N GLN A 317 -31.00 -14.05 16.36
CA GLN A 317 -30.68 -15.36 15.77
C GLN A 317 -30.28 -16.40 16.82
N GLU A 318 -29.44 -16.02 17.80
CA GLU A 318 -29.05 -16.90 18.90
C GLU A 318 -30.24 -17.26 19.80
N SER A 319 -31.16 -16.31 20.04
CA SER A 319 -32.38 -16.56 20.81
C SER A 319 -33.38 -17.48 20.09
N GLU A 320 -33.46 -17.38 18.76
CA GLU A 320 -34.31 -18.24 17.93
C GLU A 320 -33.75 -19.66 17.88
N GLN A 321 -32.44 -19.79 17.68
CA GLN A 321 -31.74 -21.07 17.72
C GLN A 321 -31.91 -21.76 19.09
N TYR A 322 -31.76 -21.01 20.18
CA TYR A 322 -31.98 -21.53 21.53
C TYR A 322 -33.45 -21.94 21.78
N ARG A 323 -34.42 -21.21 21.22
CA ARG A 323 -35.84 -21.59 21.30
C ARG A 323 -36.10 -22.88 20.53
N GLU A 324 -35.61 -23.02 19.31
CA GLU A 324 -35.76 -24.25 18.51
C GLU A 324 -35.14 -25.47 19.21
N GLU A 325 -33.92 -25.35 19.73
CA GLU A 325 -33.27 -26.43 20.49
C GLU A 325 -34.02 -26.80 21.78
N ARG A 326 -34.74 -25.85 22.39
CA ARG A 326 -35.55 -26.10 23.59
C ARG A 326 -36.89 -26.75 23.24
N TYR A 327 -37.47 -26.43 22.07
CA TYR A 327 -38.66 -27.11 21.56
C TYR A 327 -38.36 -28.56 21.17
N LEU A 328 -37.21 -28.81 20.53
CA LEU A 328 -36.76 -30.17 20.18
C LEU A 328 -36.50 -31.05 21.41
N ARG A 329 -35.94 -30.49 22.50
CA ARG A 329 -35.69 -31.21 23.76
C ARG A 329 -36.92 -31.48 24.64
N LYS A 330 -38.08 -30.87 24.34
CA LYS A 330 -39.33 -31.06 25.09
C LYS A 330 -40.34 -31.97 24.39
N GLY A 331 -39.99 -32.48 23.21
CA GLY A 331 -40.82 -33.36 22.38
C GLY A 331 -40.46 -34.85 22.45
N GLU A 332 -39.55 -35.25 23.34
CA GLU A 332 -39.19 -36.66 23.63
C GLU A 332 -39.71 -37.14 24.98
#